data_AF-A0A672SJU6-F1
#
_entry.id   AF-A0A672SJU6-F1
#
_cell.length_a   1.000
_cell.length_b   1.000
_cell.length_c   1.000
_cell.angle_alpha   90.00
_cell.angle_beta   90.00
_cell.angle_gamma   90.00
#
_symmetry.space_group_name_H-M   'P 1'
#
loop_
_entity.id
_entity.type
_entity.pdbx_description
1 polymer ?
#
loop_
_entity_poly.entity_id
_entity_poly.type
_entity_poly.pdbx_seq_one_letter_code
_entity_poly.pdbx_strand_id
1 'polypeptide(L)'
;RLFQTCMSLFLLLGTKEDILKNISNQTVGTKKHPQSALEQAVESMGAHLSAYTSREHTAYYMKTLAKDLPKAVELLAEVVQSSSLSEADIELQRSVVLRELEEVQGSLQDVCLDVLHATAFQGTPLGHSVIGPSANARTLTRNDLVEYINSHYKAPRMVLATAGGVNHDELVGLAKQHFSGVSFEYEGDAVPVLSPCRFTGSEIRMRDDAMPLAHIAIAVEGAGVASPDIVLNFHFLNICLARHCSLLSQDQETVLHKMRCTHLNIWVELFWNSAKQSTCNTPKRKEKLKSHHLRIPISVSAVGPIEQVPDYNRMRSAMYWLRF
;
A
#
# COMPACT_ATOMS: atom_id res chain seq x y z
N ARG A 1 -7.42 26.62 -25.20
CA ARG A 1 -7.81 25.19 -25.05
C ARG A 1 -6.56 24.31 -25.11
N LEU A 2 -5.62 24.50 -24.17
CA LEU A 2 -4.44 23.65 -23.96
C LEU A 2 -4.66 22.86 -22.66
N PHE A 3 -5.84 22.23 -22.53
CA PHE A 3 -6.14 21.48 -21.33
C PHE A 3 -5.36 20.17 -21.38
N GLN A 4 -4.40 20.07 -20.48
CA GLN A 4 -3.64 18.88 -20.12
C GLN A 4 -4.57 17.69 -19.92
N THR A 5 -4.79 16.89 -20.96
CA THR A 5 -5.15 15.49 -20.77
C THR A 5 -3.91 14.79 -20.25
N CYS A 6 -3.71 14.86 -18.93
CA CYS A 6 -2.76 14.01 -18.22
C CYS A 6 -3.35 12.62 -18.19
N MET A 7 -2.83 11.73 -19.02
CA MET A 7 -3.16 10.32 -18.97
C MET A 7 -2.34 9.68 -17.85
N SER A 8 -2.99 8.97 -16.91
CA SER A 8 -2.28 8.08 -15.99
C SER A 8 -2.54 6.65 -16.42
N LEU A 9 -1.50 5.96 -16.90
CA LEU A 9 -1.55 4.52 -17.13
C LEU A 9 -1.19 3.82 -15.83
N PHE A 10 -1.97 2.87 -15.33
CA PHE A 10 -1.59 2.05 -14.18
C PHE A 10 -1.44 0.61 -14.64
N LEU A 11 -0.34 -0.02 -14.26
CA LEU A 11 -0.21 -1.46 -14.28
C LEU A 11 -0.26 -1.99 -12.85
N LEU A 12 -1.40 -2.52 -12.43
CA LEU A 12 -1.53 -3.16 -11.12
C LEU A 12 -1.05 -4.60 -11.20
N LEU A 13 0.00 -4.92 -10.48
CA LEU A 13 0.53 -6.28 -10.30
C LEU A 13 0.11 -6.75 -8.91
N GLY A 14 -0.77 -7.75 -8.84
CA GLY A 14 -1.24 -8.26 -7.56
C GLY A 14 -0.36 -9.39 -7.03
N THR A 15 0.26 -9.24 -5.86
CA THR A 15 0.55 -10.37 -4.94
C THR A 15 1.04 -9.95 -3.57
N LYS A 16 0.54 -10.69 -2.57
CA LYS A 16 1.09 -10.80 -1.22
C LYS A 16 2.24 -11.82 -1.23
N GLU A 17 3.46 -11.36 -1.47
CA GLU A 17 4.68 -11.93 -0.90
C GLU A 17 5.88 -11.03 -1.18
N ASP A 18 6.93 -11.24 -0.39
CA ASP A 18 7.93 -10.28 0.08
C ASP A 18 8.98 -9.76 -0.92
N ILE A 19 9.49 -8.55 -0.57
CA ILE A 19 10.88 -8.02 -0.66
C ILE A 19 11.51 -7.83 -2.05
N LEU A 20 11.08 -8.55 -3.07
CA LEU A 20 11.64 -8.45 -4.43
C LEU A 20 11.14 -7.20 -5.18
N LYS A 21 10.19 -6.48 -4.57
CA LYS A 21 9.45 -5.38 -5.18
C LYS A 21 10.29 -4.12 -5.36
N ASN A 22 11.13 -3.73 -4.39
CA ASN A 22 11.76 -2.40 -4.46
C ASN A 22 12.92 -2.31 -5.46
N ILE A 23 13.72 -3.37 -5.64
CA ILE A 23 14.79 -3.36 -6.65
C ILE A 23 14.21 -3.36 -8.08
N SER A 24 13.06 -4.00 -8.30
CA SER A 24 12.37 -3.98 -9.60
C SER A 24 11.56 -2.71 -9.88
N ASN A 25 11.27 -1.89 -8.86
CA ASN A 25 10.39 -0.72 -9.00
C ASN A 25 11.10 0.54 -9.50
N GLN A 26 12.38 0.67 -9.20
CA GLN A 26 13.14 1.81 -9.69
C GLN A 26 13.48 1.60 -11.16
N THR A 27 13.60 2.69 -11.90
CA THR A 27 13.81 2.72 -13.36
C THR A 27 15.17 2.13 -13.73
N VAL A 28 15.31 0.82 -13.61
CA VAL A 28 16.43 0.11 -14.20
C VAL A 28 16.27 0.17 -15.71
N GLY A 29 17.37 0.38 -16.43
CA GLY A 29 17.37 0.37 -17.89
C GLY A 29 16.69 -0.89 -18.43
N THR A 30 16.15 -0.82 -19.62
CA THR A 30 15.59 -1.97 -20.33
C THR A 30 16.61 -2.54 -21.30
N LYS A 31 16.32 -3.71 -21.88
CA LYS A 31 17.19 -4.32 -22.89
C LYS A 31 17.37 -3.47 -24.15
N LYS A 32 16.38 -2.63 -24.51
CA LYS A 32 16.49 -1.74 -25.68
C LYS A 32 16.96 -0.34 -25.32
N HIS A 33 16.57 0.17 -24.15
CA HIS A 33 16.93 1.50 -23.68
C HIS A 33 17.74 1.41 -22.38
N PRO A 34 19.04 1.74 -22.36
CA PRO A 34 19.75 1.91 -21.09
C PRO A 34 19.04 2.97 -20.24
N GLN A 35 19.25 2.95 -18.92
CA GLN A 35 18.53 3.81 -17.97
C GLN A 35 18.47 5.28 -18.42
N SER A 36 19.62 5.86 -18.80
CA SER A 36 19.70 7.25 -19.27
C SER A 36 18.90 7.52 -20.54
N ALA A 37 18.83 6.57 -21.47
CA ALA A 37 18.05 6.71 -22.69
C ALA A 37 16.54 6.59 -22.41
N LEU A 38 16.15 5.74 -21.45
CA LEU A 38 14.76 5.62 -21.00
C LEU A 38 14.30 6.92 -20.33
N GLU A 39 15.10 7.44 -19.40
CA GLU A 39 14.86 8.71 -18.71
C GLU A 39 14.74 9.87 -19.72
N GLN A 40 15.70 9.97 -20.65
CA GLN A 40 15.67 10.99 -21.70
C GLN A 40 14.45 10.86 -22.62
N ALA A 41 14.02 9.63 -22.95
CA ALA A 41 12.84 9.39 -23.77
C ALA A 41 11.56 9.88 -23.05
N VAL A 42 11.43 9.60 -21.75
CA VAL A 42 10.32 10.05 -20.91
C VAL A 42 10.33 11.58 -20.77
N GLU A 43 11.48 12.17 -20.44
CA GLU A 43 11.62 13.62 -20.28
C GLU A 43 11.36 14.39 -21.58
N SER A 44 11.82 13.87 -22.73
CA SER A 44 11.61 14.51 -24.03
C SER A 44 10.14 14.69 -24.41
N MET A 45 9.26 13.86 -23.84
CA MET A 45 7.80 13.93 -24.04
C MET A 45 7.11 14.80 -22.98
N GLY A 46 7.85 15.31 -21.99
CA GLY A 46 7.28 15.93 -20.80
C GLY A 46 6.46 14.94 -19.96
N ALA A 47 6.80 13.64 -20.06
CA ALA A 47 6.14 12.59 -19.31
C ALA A 47 6.76 12.43 -17.93
N HIS A 48 6.01 11.89 -16.97
CA HIS A 48 6.50 11.54 -15.65
C HIS A 48 6.26 10.05 -15.39
N LEU A 49 7.33 9.27 -15.31
CA LEU A 49 7.29 7.85 -14.97
C LEU A 49 7.52 7.68 -13.46
N SER A 50 6.73 6.83 -12.82
CA SER A 50 6.93 6.47 -11.41
C SER A 50 6.36 5.09 -11.14
N ALA A 51 6.82 4.50 -10.04
CA ALA A 51 6.24 3.30 -9.49
C ALA A 51 5.97 3.51 -8.00
N TYR A 52 4.93 2.86 -7.49
CA TYR A 52 4.77 2.67 -6.06
C TYR A 52 4.38 1.23 -5.77
N THR A 53 4.74 0.78 -4.58
CA THR A 53 4.39 -0.56 -4.12
C THR A 53 3.66 -0.47 -2.79
N SER A 54 2.62 -1.27 -2.70
CA SER A 54 1.88 -1.57 -1.49
C SER A 54 2.05 -3.06 -1.14
N ARG A 55 1.47 -3.46 0.00
CA ARG A 55 1.49 -4.86 0.46
C ARG A 55 0.84 -5.81 -0.56
N GLU A 56 -0.23 -5.37 -1.22
CA GLU A 56 -1.04 -6.21 -2.09
C GLU A 56 -0.89 -5.92 -3.60
N HIS A 57 -0.39 -4.74 -3.96
CA HIS A 57 -0.23 -4.36 -5.36
C HIS A 57 1.01 -3.50 -5.59
N THR A 58 1.62 -3.67 -6.76
CA THR A 58 2.62 -2.76 -7.31
C THR A 58 2.03 -2.05 -8.51
N ALA A 59 2.26 -0.76 -8.62
CA ALA A 59 1.70 0.08 -9.67
C ALA A 59 2.82 0.85 -10.38
N TYR A 60 3.04 0.53 -11.65
CA TYR A 60 3.82 1.39 -12.54
C TYR A 60 2.87 2.35 -13.24
N TYR A 61 3.19 3.64 -13.18
CA TYR A 61 2.39 4.65 -13.85
C TYR A 61 3.19 5.71 -14.56
N MET A 62 2.63 6.18 -15.67
CA MET A 62 3.18 7.27 -16.45
C MET A 62 2.12 8.33 -16.65
N LYS A 63 2.49 9.59 -16.38
CA LYS A 63 1.69 10.77 -16.68
C LYS A 63 2.16 11.36 -18.00
N THR A 64 1.33 11.33 -19.04
CA THR A 64 1.70 11.85 -20.38
C THR A 64 0.59 12.70 -21.00
N LEU A 65 0.93 13.39 -22.09
CA LEU A 65 -0.06 14.03 -22.96
C LEU A 65 -0.77 12.98 -23.82
N ALA A 66 -2.05 13.20 -24.12
CA ALA A 66 -2.87 12.27 -24.92
C ALA A 66 -2.27 11.91 -26.29
N LYS A 67 -1.56 12.85 -26.93
CA LYS A 67 -0.89 12.64 -28.23
C LYS A 67 0.26 11.61 -28.17
N ASP A 68 0.85 11.43 -26.98
CA ASP A 68 2.01 10.57 -26.75
C ASP A 68 1.61 9.22 -26.13
N LEU A 69 0.30 8.91 -26.10
CA LEU A 69 -0.26 7.65 -25.59
C LEU A 69 0.42 6.40 -26.20
N PRO A 70 0.58 6.27 -27.54
CA PRO A 70 1.21 5.08 -28.13
C PRO A 70 2.61 4.83 -27.58
N LYS A 71 3.43 5.89 -27.48
CA LYS A 71 4.79 5.79 -26.97
C LYS A 71 4.85 5.55 -25.47
N ALA A 72 3.90 6.09 -24.70
CA ALA A 72 3.78 5.81 -23.28
C ALA A 72 3.46 4.33 -22.99
N VAL A 73 2.54 3.73 -23.77
CA VAL A 73 2.20 2.31 -23.66
C VAL A 73 3.38 1.42 -24.06
N GLU A 74 4.10 1.79 -25.12
CA GLU A 74 5.31 1.09 -25.54
C GLU A 74 6.38 1.07 -24.42
N LEU A 75 6.70 2.24 -23.86
CA LEU A 75 7.71 2.36 -22.80
C LEU A 75 7.29 1.62 -21.53
N LEU A 76 6.02 1.70 -21.12
CA LEU A 76 5.55 0.97 -19.94
C LEU A 76 5.57 -0.55 -20.15
N ALA A 77 5.22 -1.02 -21.35
CA ALA A 77 5.33 -2.43 -21.69
C ALA A 77 6.79 -2.91 -21.66
N GLU A 78 7.73 -2.06 -22.09
CA GLU A 78 9.16 -2.35 -22.09
C GLU A 78 9.74 -2.42 -20.68
N VAL A 79 9.40 -1.45 -19.81
CA VAL A 79 9.82 -1.42 -18.40
C VAL A 79 9.40 -2.69 -17.65
N VAL A 80 8.19 -3.19 -17.94
CA VAL A 80 7.60 -4.33 -17.24
C VAL A 80 8.11 -5.67 -17.76
N GLN A 81 8.30 -5.81 -19.08
CA GLN A 81 8.66 -7.10 -19.70
C GLN A 81 10.16 -7.27 -19.93
N SER A 82 10.92 -6.18 -20.07
CA SER A 82 12.29 -6.20 -20.58
C SER A 82 13.26 -5.42 -19.70
N SER A 83 13.06 -5.44 -18.37
CA SER A 83 14.00 -4.84 -17.42
C SER A 83 15.40 -5.48 -17.55
N SER A 84 16.43 -4.66 -17.64
CA SER A 84 17.82 -5.09 -17.53
C SER A 84 18.06 -5.44 -16.06
N LEU A 85 18.39 -6.70 -15.79
CA LEU A 85 18.81 -7.12 -14.45
C LEU A 85 20.31 -7.39 -14.48
N SER A 86 21.12 -6.36 -14.78
CA SER A 86 22.57 -6.49 -14.74
C SER A 86 23.04 -6.48 -13.28
N GLU A 87 24.14 -7.17 -12.96
CA GLU A 87 24.66 -7.20 -11.59
C GLU A 87 25.09 -5.80 -11.11
N ALA A 88 25.60 -4.97 -12.02
CA ALA A 88 25.97 -3.58 -11.73
C ALA A 88 24.74 -2.74 -11.35
N ASP A 89 23.63 -2.91 -12.09
CA ASP A 89 22.37 -2.20 -11.78
C ASP A 89 21.80 -2.66 -10.44
N ILE A 90 21.86 -3.97 -10.13
CA ILE A 90 21.37 -4.53 -8.86
C ILE A 90 22.18 -3.98 -7.68
N GLU A 91 23.51 -3.87 -7.81
CA GLU A 91 24.36 -3.32 -6.75
C GLU A 91 24.08 -1.83 -6.50
N LEU A 92 23.92 -1.05 -7.58
CA LEU A 92 23.52 0.34 -7.49
C LEU A 92 22.18 0.47 -6.75
N GLN A 93 21.19 -0.31 -7.17
CA GLN A 93 19.84 -0.30 -6.60
C GLN A 93 19.81 -0.75 -5.13
N ARG A 94 20.66 -1.70 -4.75
CA ARG A 94 20.80 -2.11 -3.35
C ARG A 94 21.17 -0.94 -2.44
N SER A 95 22.09 -0.08 -2.87
CA SER A 95 22.47 1.10 -2.10
C SER A 95 21.32 2.09 -1.93
N VAL A 96 20.47 2.25 -2.95
CA VAL A 96 19.30 3.12 -2.89
C VAL A 96 18.24 2.56 -1.93
N VAL A 97 17.94 1.26 -2.02
CA VAL A 97 16.98 0.61 -1.12
C VAL A 97 17.43 0.68 0.35
N LEU A 98 18.72 0.52 0.62
CA LEU A 98 19.26 0.67 1.98
C LEU A 98 19.10 2.09 2.51
N ARG A 99 19.27 3.10 1.66
CA ARG A 99 19.02 4.49 2.01
C ARG A 99 17.52 4.77 2.24
N GLU A 100 16.64 4.25 1.40
CA GLU A 100 15.19 4.37 1.60
C GLU A 100 14.76 3.74 2.94
N LEU A 101 15.35 2.60 3.31
CA LEU A 101 15.14 1.98 4.63
C LEU A 101 15.53 2.92 5.78
N GLU A 102 16.68 3.60 5.67
CA GLU A 102 17.12 4.58 6.67
C GLU A 102 16.17 5.79 6.73
N GLU A 103 15.70 6.27 5.58
CA GLU A 103 14.75 7.38 5.50
C GLU A 103 13.40 7.02 6.13
N VAL A 104 12.87 5.83 5.87
CA VAL A 104 11.63 5.32 6.49
C VAL A 104 11.80 5.13 8.00
N GLN A 105 12.95 4.65 8.46
CA GLN A 105 13.25 4.54 9.89
C GLN A 105 13.31 5.90 10.61
N GLY A 106 13.64 6.97 9.88
CA GLY A 106 13.57 8.35 10.40
C GLY A 106 12.14 8.84 10.65
N SER A 107 11.14 8.26 9.98
CA SER A 107 9.72 8.60 10.14
C SER A 107 9.05 7.70 11.18
N LEU A 108 8.96 8.19 12.42
CA LEU A 108 8.32 7.44 13.52
C LEU A 108 6.85 7.11 13.25
N GLN A 109 6.16 7.90 12.41
CA GLN A 109 4.79 7.60 12.00
C GLN A 109 4.73 6.34 11.14
N ASP A 110 5.61 6.22 10.14
CA ASP A 110 5.65 5.06 9.25
C ASP A 110 6.12 3.82 10.00
N VAL A 111 7.12 3.96 10.88
CA VAL A 111 7.55 2.90 11.79
C VAL A 111 6.39 2.42 12.66
N CYS A 112 5.63 3.33 13.26
CA CYS A 112 4.48 2.98 14.11
C CYS A 112 3.41 2.20 13.33
N LEU A 113 3.13 2.57 12.08
CA LEU A 113 2.16 1.91 11.20
C LEU A 113 2.64 0.54 10.69
N ASP A 114 3.91 0.41 10.33
CA ASP A 114 4.49 -0.87 9.92
C ASP A 114 4.50 -1.87 11.08
N VAL A 115 4.85 -1.40 12.27
CA VAL A 115 4.81 -2.19 13.50
C VAL A 115 3.36 -2.56 13.88
N LEU A 116 2.39 -1.69 13.63
CA LEU A 116 0.96 -2.01 13.80
C LEU A 116 0.52 -3.14 12.87
N HIS A 117 0.96 -3.14 11.61
CA HIS A 117 0.66 -4.23 10.68
C HIS A 117 1.31 -5.54 11.10
N ALA A 118 2.59 -5.50 11.47
CA ALA A 118 3.34 -6.67 11.91
C ALA A 118 2.69 -7.34 13.13
N THR A 119 2.13 -6.54 14.04
CA THR A 119 1.38 -7.05 15.20
C THR A 119 -0.02 -7.55 14.83
N ALA A 120 -0.78 -6.74 14.10
CA ALA A 120 -2.16 -7.06 13.72
C ALA A 120 -2.24 -8.37 12.92
N PHE A 121 -1.30 -8.58 12.00
CA PHE A 121 -1.28 -9.71 11.07
C PHE A 121 -0.09 -10.63 11.32
N GLN A 122 0.28 -10.82 12.58
CA GLN A 122 1.41 -11.65 13.00
C GLN A 122 1.37 -13.06 12.38
N GLY A 123 2.53 -13.52 11.89
CA GLY A 123 2.67 -14.84 11.26
C GLY A 123 1.96 -14.98 9.92
N THR A 124 1.54 -13.87 9.29
CA THR A 124 0.97 -13.87 7.94
C THR A 124 1.72 -12.89 7.03
N PRO A 125 1.69 -13.09 5.70
CA PRO A 125 2.39 -12.20 4.75
C PRO A 125 1.97 -10.72 4.83
N LEU A 126 0.76 -10.43 5.35
CA LEU A 126 0.28 -9.05 5.51
C LEU A 126 0.96 -8.30 6.67
N GLY A 127 1.56 -9.04 7.61
CA GLY A 127 2.37 -8.46 8.69
C GLY A 127 3.76 -8.03 8.25
N HIS A 128 4.19 -8.37 7.04
CA HIS A 128 5.51 -7.98 6.57
C HIS A 128 5.51 -6.51 6.11
N SER A 129 6.65 -5.83 6.34
CA SER A 129 6.87 -4.48 5.81
C SER A 129 7.03 -4.54 4.29
N VAL A 130 6.65 -3.46 3.61
CA VAL A 130 6.73 -3.36 2.15
C VAL A 130 8.17 -3.47 1.65
N ILE A 131 9.12 -2.88 2.37
CA ILE A 131 10.54 -2.91 2.02
C ILE A 131 11.22 -4.17 2.57
N GLY A 132 10.77 -4.62 3.75
CA GLY A 132 11.28 -5.77 4.47
C GLY A 132 12.63 -5.54 5.16
N PRO A 133 13.24 -6.60 5.72
CA PRO A 133 14.45 -6.49 6.52
C PRO A 133 15.68 -6.15 5.67
N SER A 134 16.57 -5.33 6.24
CA SER A 134 17.84 -4.93 5.61
C SER A 134 18.76 -6.11 5.30
N ALA A 135 18.64 -7.23 6.03
CA ALA A 135 19.36 -8.47 5.75
C ALA A 135 19.02 -9.01 4.35
N ASN A 136 17.74 -9.00 3.98
CA ASN A 136 17.30 -9.53 2.69
C ASN A 136 17.77 -8.62 1.55
N ALA A 137 17.69 -7.29 1.72
CA ALA A 137 18.24 -6.33 0.75
C ALA A 137 19.74 -6.59 0.43
N ARG A 138 20.51 -7.07 1.42
CA ARG A 138 21.94 -7.40 1.25
C ARG A 138 22.18 -8.74 0.56
N THR A 139 21.31 -9.73 0.74
CA THR A 139 21.50 -11.10 0.22
C THR A 139 20.78 -11.37 -1.09
N LEU A 140 19.86 -10.50 -1.51
CA LEU A 140 19.09 -10.65 -2.74
C LEU A 140 20.00 -10.81 -3.97
N THR A 141 19.75 -11.86 -4.74
CA THR A 141 20.48 -12.20 -5.97
C THR A 141 19.64 -11.91 -7.21
N ARG A 142 20.31 -11.89 -8.37
CA ARG A 142 19.64 -11.75 -9.68
C ARG A 142 18.62 -12.86 -9.94
N ASN A 143 18.93 -14.10 -9.52
CA ASN A 143 18.06 -15.24 -9.78
C ASN A 143 16.74 -15.11 -9.01
N ASP A 144 16.78 -14.62 -7.78
CA ASP A 144 15.59 -14.37 -6.97
C ASP A 144 14.65 -13.36 -7.65
N LEU A 145 15.23 -12.29 -8.24
CA LEU A 145 14.47 -11.27 -8.98
C LEU A 145 13.82 -11.85 -10.26
N VAL A 146 14.56 -12.68 -10.99
CA VAL A 146 14.05 -13.34 -12.20
C VAL A 146 12.92 -14.31 -11.85
N GLU A 147 13.09 -15.11 -10.79
CA GLU A 147 12.07 -16.03 -10.31
C GLU A 147 10.81 -15.30 -9.85
N TYR A 148 10.99 -14.17 -9.16
CA TYR A 148 9.87 -13.32 -8.73
C TYR A 148 9.08 -12.75 -9.90
N ILE A 149 9.76 -12.14 -10.88
CA ILE A 149 9.10 -11.60 -12.07
C ILE A 149 8.38 -12.72 -12.82
N ASN A 150 9.03 -13.87 -13.00
CA ASN A 150 8.45 -15.00 -13.72
C ASN A 150 7.26 -15.65 -13.02
N SER A 151 7.13 -15.55 -11.70
CA SER A 151 6.01 -16.10 -10.93
C SER A 151 4.85 -15.10 -10.76
N HIS A 152 5.17 -13.80 -10.64
CA HIS A 152 4.22 -12.77 -10.27
C HIS A 152 3.73 -11.90 -11.43
N TYR A 153 4.59 -11.59 -12.41
CA TYR A 153 4.28 -10.66 -13.50
C TYR A 153 3.58 -11.44 -14.63
N LYS A 154 2.29 -11.74 -14.40
CA LYS A 154 1.45 -12.54 -15.28
C LYS A 154 0.22 -11.77 -15.71
N ALA A 155 -0.20 -12.00 -16.96
CA ALA A 155 -1.31 -11.27 -17.56
C ALA A 155 -2.63 -11.33 -16.75
N PRO A 156 -3.05 -12.47 -16.14
CA PRO A 156 -4.29 -12.53 -15.36
C PRO A 156 -4.31 -11.66 -14.10
N ARG A 157 -3.14 -11.26 -13.60
CA ARG A 157 -2.98 -10.39 -12.41
C ARG A 157 -2.52 -8.98 -12.76
N MET A 158 -2.55 -8.64 -14.04
CA MET A 158 -2.16 -7.35 -14.57
C MET A 158 -3.40 -6.62 -15.07
N VAL A 159 -3.58 -5.39 -14.61
CA VAL A 159 -4.64 -4.51 -15.12
C VAL A 159 -3.98 -3.30 -15.74
N LEU A 160 -4.27 -3.06 -17.02
CA LEU A 160 -3.91 -1.84 -17.73
C LEU A 160 -5.07 -0.85 -17.62
N ALA A 161 -4.90 0.21 -16.83
CA ALA A 161 -5.94 1.22 -16.64
C ALA A 161 -5.47 2.59 -17.15
N THR A 162 -6.29 3.28 -17.94
CA THR A 162 -6.07 4.68 -18.33
C THR A 162 -7.20 5.56 -17.80
N ALA A 163 -6.85 6.81 -17.50
CA ALA A 163 -7.82 7.86 -17.24
C ALA A 163 -7.42 9.11 -18.04
N GLY A 164 -8.38 9.73 -18.75
CA GLY A 164 -8.14 10.92 -19.58
C GLY A 164 -8.86 10.86 -20.93
N GLY A 165 -8.43 11.70 -21.88
CA GLY A 165 -8.95 11.74 -23.25
C GLY A 165 -8.37 10.64 -24.12
N VAL A 166 -8.73 9.37 -23.83
CA VAL A 166 -8.23 8.18 -24.52
C VAL A 166 -9.39 7.44 -25.16
N ASN A 167 -9.21 6.98 -26.40
CA ASN A 167 -10.14 6.06 -27.04
C ASN A 167 -9.86 4.63 -26.55
N HIS A 168 -10.90 3.93 -26.08
CA HIS A 168 -10.77 2.56 -25.59
C HIS A 168 -10.29 1.60 -26.68
N ASP A 169 -10.79 1.72 -27.92
CA ASP A 169 -10.43 0.82 -29.01
C ASP A 169 -8.95 0.96 -29.40
N GLU A 170 -8.44 2.19 -29.37
CA GLU A 170 -7.03 2.50 -29.60
C GLU A 170 -6.15 1.88 -28.49
N LEU A 171 -6.55 2.05 -27.23
CA LEU A 171 -5.83 1.45 -26.09
C LEU A 171 -5.80 -0.08 -26.18
N VAL A 172 -6.91 -0.71 -26.54
CA VAL A 172 -6.96 -2.17 -26.71
C VAL A 172 -6.05 -2.62 -27.86
N GLY A 173 -5.98 -1.84 -28.95
CA GLY A 173 -5.03 -2.07 -30.04
C GLY A 173 -3.57 -2.02 -29.57
N LEU A 174 -3.20 -0.95 -28.85
CA LEU A 174 -1.87 -0.78 -28.28
C LEU A 174 -1.53 -1.88 -27.25
N ALA A 175 -2.50 -2.27 -26.42
CA ALA A 175 -2.32 -3.34 -25.46
C ALA A 175 -2.02 -4.68 -26.14
N LYS A 176 -2.76 -5.02 -27.21
CA LYS A 176 -2.48 -6.22 -28.02
C LYS A 176 -1.11 -6.16 -28.68
N GLN A 177 -0.67 -4.99 -29.13
CA GLN A 177 0.63 -4.83 -29.78
C GLN A 177 1.80 -4.99 -28.79
N HIS A 178 1.74 -4.33 -27.63
CA HIS A 178 2.88 -4.22 -26.72
C HIS A 178 2.87 -5.22 -25.55
N PHE A 179 1.70 -5.68 -25.09
CA PHE A 179 1.58 -6.62 -23.97
C PHE A 179 1.27 -8.07 -24.39
N SER A 180 1.38 -8.40 -25.68
CA SER A 180 1.19 -9.77 -26.18
C SER A 180 2.26 -10.76 -25.70
N GLY A 181 3.42 -10.27 -25.26
CA GLY A 181 4.52 -11.10 -24.76
C GLY A 181 4.40 -11.54 -23.30
N VAL A 182 3.39 -11.06 -22.56
CA VAL A 182 3.23 -11.41 -21.14
C VAL A 182 2.69 -12.83 -21.01
N SER A 183 3.37 -13.64 -20.21
CA SER A 183 2.96 -15.03 -19.94
C SER A 183 1.61 -15.09 -19.22
N PHE A 184 0.75 -15.99 -19.67
CA PHE A 184 -0.53 -16.34 -19.03
C PHE A 184 -0.41 -17.58 -18.12
N GLU A 185 0.64 -18.37 -18.31
CA GLU A 185 0.78 -19.68 -17.68
C GLU A 185 1.33 -19.54 -16.26
N TYR A 186 0.61 -20.16 -15.32
CA TYR A 186 1.09 -20.44 -13.97
C TYR A 186 1.52 -21.90 -13.90
N GLU A 187 2.58 -22.18 -13.15
CA GLU A 187 2.88 -23.56 -12.77
C GLU A 187 1.70 -24.11 -11.95
N GLY A 188 1.01 -25.12 -12.49
CA GLY A 188 -0.17 -25.73 -11.86
C GLY A 188 -1.54 -25.21 -12.33
N ASP A 189 -1.60 -24.42 -13.42
CA ASP A 189 -2.84 -24.04 -14.14
C ASP A 189 -3.90 -23.28 -13.30
N ALA A 190 -3.49 -22.73 -12.15
CA ALA A 190 -4.35 -21.94 -11.27
C ALA A 190 -3.66 -20.65 -10.83
N VAL A 191 -4.39 -19.54 -10.90
CA VAL A 191 -3.96 -18.26 -10.32
C VAL A 191 -3.84 -18.46 -8.80
N PRO A 192 -2.69 -18.15 -8.18
CA PRO A 192 -2.55 -18.40 -6.74
C PRO A 192 -3.63 -17.66 -5.95
N VAL A 193 -4.39 -18.37 -5.13
CA VAL A 193 -5.40 -17.76 -4.27
C VAL A 193 -4.73 -17.35 -2.97
N LEU A 194 -4.92 -16.10 -2.56
CA LEU A 194 -4.34 -15.59 -1.33
C LEU A 194 -5.01 -16.25 -0.13
N SER A 195 -4.20 -16.82 0.76
CA SER A 195 -4.65 -17.32 2.05
C SER A 195 -5.26 -16.18 2.87
N PRO A 196 -6.40 -16.40 3.55
CA PRO A 196 -6.96 -15.42 4.48
C PRO A 196 -5.94 -15.06 5.56
N CYS A 197 -5.74 -13.76 5.80
CA CYS A 197 -4.87 -13.29 6.86
C CYS A 197 -5.67 -13.20 8.16
N ARG A 198 -5.17 -13.80 9.23
CA ARG A 198 -5.81 -13.73 10.55
C ARG A 198 -5.42 -12.42 11.23
N PHE A 199 -6.42 -11.63 11.64
CA PHE A 199 -6.20 -10.51 12.55
C PHE A 199 -6.02 -11.03 13.99
N THR A 200 -4.99 -10.57 14.68
CA THR A 200 -4.78 -10.84 16.09
C THR A 200 -4.85 -9.56 16.90
N GLY A 201 -5.59 -9.64 18.01
CA GLY A 201 -5.57 -8.57 19.00
C GLY A 201 -4.32 -8.66 19.85
N SER A 202 -3.37 -7.78 19.61
CA SER A 202 -2.05 -7.76 20.23
C SER A 202 -1.58 -6.34 20.52
N GLU A 203 -0.52 -6.20 21.30
CA GLU A 203 0.17 -4.93 21.45
C GLU A 203 1.67 -5.08 21.26
N ILE A 204 2.32 -4.00 20.82
CA ILE A 204 3.76 -3.85 20.86
C ILE A 204 4.12 -2.44 21.32
N ARG A 205 5.19 -2.39 22.11
CA ARG A 205 5.63 -1.20 22.83
C ARG A 205 7.12 -1.03 22.62
N MET A 206 7.50 -0.06 21.80
CA MET A 206 8.88 0.35 21.59
C MET A 206 9.15 1.57 22.47
N ARG A 207 9.45 1.31 23.75
CA ARG A 207 9.69 2.37 24.72
C ARG A 207 11.04 3.04 24.45
N ASP A 208 11.00 4.35 24.22
CA ASP A 208 12.16 5.21 24.17
C ASP A 208 11.83 6.53 24.86
N ASP A 209 12.29 6.67 26.11
CA ASP A 209 12.03 7.86 26.93
C ASP A 209 12.90 9.07 26.51
N ALA A 210 13.90 8.87 25.65
CA ALA A 210 14.71 9.95 25.10
C ALA A 210 14.00 10.68 23.95
N MET A 211 13.02 10.04 23.31
CA MET A 211 12.20 10.68 22.28
C MET A 211 11.32 11.78 22.88
N PRO A 212 11.12 12.90 22.17
CA PRO A 212 10.34 14.02 22.70
C PRO A 212 8.84 13.70 22.81
N LEU A 213 8.33 12.79 21.98
CA LEU A 213 6.91 12.56 21.75
C LEU A 213 6.61 11.08 21.51
N ALA A 214 5.45 10.63 21.99
CA ALA A 214 4.96 9.28 21.75
C ALA A 214 4.08 9.21 20.48
N HIS A 215 4.28 8.15 19.71
CA HIS A 215 3.51 7.81 18.51
C HIS A 215 2.71 6.54 18.79
N ILE A 216 1.38 6.64 18.78
CA ILE A 216 0.48 5.54 19.15
C ILE A 216 -0.52 5.33 18.01
N ALA A 217 -0.63 4.09 17.55
CA ALA A 217 -1.62 3.67 16.58
C ALA A 217 -2.45 2.51 17.14
N ILE A 218 -3.76 2.59 16.97
CA ILE A 218 -4.73 1.58 17.42
C ILE A 218 -5.62 1.24 16.23
N ALA A 219 -5.80 -0.05 15.98
CA ALA A 219 -6.64 -0.55 14.91
C ALA A 219 -7.52 -1.72 15.35
N VAL A 220 -8.62 -1.88 14.63
CA VAL A 220 -9.52 -3.04 14.65
C VAL A 220 -9.55 -3.68 13.27
N GLU A 221 -9.95 -4.95 13.19
CA GLU A 221 -10.09 -5.64 11.91
C GLU A 221 -11.11 -4.93 11.01
N GLY A 222 -10.63 -4.48 9.84
CA GLY A 222 -11.44 -3.87 8.80
C GLY A 222 -12.18 -4.89 7.94
N ALA A 223 -13.20 -4.44 7.19
CA ALA A 223 -13.83 -5.27 6.19
C ALA A 223 -12.99 -5.30 4.90
N GLY A 224 -12.76 -6.48 4.33
CA GLY A 224 -12.04 -6.62 3.05
C GLY A 224 -12.78 -5.98 1.87
N VAL A 225 -12.06 -5.72 0.77
CA VAL A 225 -12.56 -5.03 -0.43
C VAL A 225 -13.80 -5.67 -1.06
N ALA A 226 -13.90 -6.99 -1.01
CA ALA A 226 -15.04 -7.74 -1.54
C ALA A 226 -16.29 -7.69 -0.64
N SER A 227 -16.14 -7.26 0.62
CA SER A 227 -17.27 -7.23 1.55
C SER A 227 -18.20 -6.05 1.25
N PRO A 228 -19.53 -6.26 1.19
CA PRO A 228 -20.48 -5.15 1.03
C PRO A 228 -20.42 -4.17 2.22
N ASP A 229 -19.85 -4.59 3.35
CA ASP A 229 -19.69 -3.77 4.55
C ASP A 229 -18.51 -2.79 4.49
N ILE A 230 -17.69 -2.85 3.44
CA ILE A 230 -16.62 -1.88 3.25
C ILE A 230 -17.16 -0.45 3.20
N VAL A 231 -18.30 -0.20 2.56
CA VAL A 231 -18.88 1.15 2.49
C VAL A 231 -19.30 1.65 3.88
N LEU A 232 -19.82 0.75 4.71
CA LEU A 232 -20.27 1.07 6.07
C LEU A 232 -19.07 1.34 6.99
N ASN A 233 -18.04 0.48 6.95
CA ASN A 233 -16.84 0.63 7.77
C ASN A 233 -15.95 1.80 7.30
N PHE A 234 -15.71 1.93 6.00
CA PHE A 234 -14.77 2.90 5.43
C PHE A 234 -15.28 4.33 5.50
N HIS A 235 -16.45 4.62 4.92
CA HIS A 235 -16.91 6.01 4.82
C HIS A 235 -17.55 6.48 6.11
N PHE A 236 -18.42 5.67 6.71
CA PHE A 236 -19.22 6.18 7.82
C PHE A 236 -18.45 6.21 9.13
N LEU A 237 -17.71 5.14 9.48
CA LEU A 237 -17.00 5.09 10.75
C LEU A 237 -15.83 6.07 10.78
N ASN A 238 -15.01 6.14 9.72
CA ASN A 238 -13.91 7.11 9.66
C ASN A 238 -14.40 8.56 9.61
N ILE A 239 -15.49 8.86 8.88
CA ILE A 239 -16.07 10.21 8.92
C ILE A 239 -16.66 10.49 10.30
N CYS A 240 -17.36 9.55 10.93
CA CYS A 240 -17.91 9.74 12.27
C CYS A 240 -16.84 9.84 13.35
N LEU A 241 -15.72 9.11 13.24
CA LEU A 241 -14.56 9.20 14.11
C LEU A 241 -13.77 10.48 13.86
N ALA A 242 -13.58 10.90 12.61
CA ALA A 242 -13.00 12.21 12.29
C ALA A 242 -13.89 13.37 12.78
N ARG A 243 -15.22 13.18 12.68
CA ARG A 243 -16.23 14.13 13.19
C ARG A 243 -16.35 14.08 14.73
N HIS A 244 -16.05 12.94 15.35
CA HIS A 244 -15.89 12.82 16.80
C HIS A 244 -14.54 13.38 17.27
N CYS A 245 -13.44 13.26 16.53
CA CYS A 245 -12.18 13.97 16.81
C CYS A 245 -12.39 15.49 16.79
N SER A 246 -13.28 16.01 15.95
CA SER A 246 -13.65 17.43 15.97
C SER A 246 -14.53 17.80 17.18
N LEU A 247 -15.38 16.90 17.69
CA LEU A 247 -16.12 17.09 18.96
C LEU A 247 -15.24 16.86 20.21
N LEU A 248 -14.27 15.96 20.13
CA LEU A 248 -13.26 15.66 21.15
C LEU A 248 -12.12 16.67 21.12
N SER A 249 -12.04 17.59 20.16
CA SER A 249 -10.91 18.49 19.96
C SER A 249 -10.57 19.32 21.22
N GLN A 250 -11.57 19.70 22.02
CA GLN A 250 -11.35 20.38 23.31
C GLN A 250 -10.71 19.46 24.38
N ASP A 251 -11.00 18.16 24.38
CA ASP A 251 -10.38 17.19 25.29
C ASP A 251 -9.09 16.58 24.72
N GLN A 252 -8.93 16.53 23.39
CA GLN A 252 -7.75 15.97 22.72
C GLN A 252 -6.51 16.80 23.00
N GLU A 253 -6.56 18.14 23.01
CA GLU A 253 -5.39 18.93 23.42
C GLU A 253 -4.95 18.58 24.84
N THR A 254 -5.91 18.38 25.75
CA THR A 254 -5.62 17.98 27.14
C THR A 254 -5.04 16.57 27.24
N VAL A 255 -5.55 15.62 26.45
CA VAL A 255 -5.06 14.23 26.40
C VAL A 255 -3.69 14.14 25.71
N LEU A 256 -3.50 14.82 24.58
CA LEU A 256 -2.23 14.89 23.83
C LEU A 256 -1.15 15.58 24.67
N HIS A 257 -1.49 16.66 25.38
CA HIS A 257 -0.58 17.37 26.27
C HIS A 257 -0.25 16.55 27.53
N LYS A 258 -1.19 15.77 28.08
CA LYS A 258 -0.91 14.85 29.19
C LYS A 258 -0.02 13.69 28.73
N MET A 259 -0.39 13.02 27.63
CA MET A 259 0.31 11.85 27.08
C MET A 259 1.57 12.19 26.26
N ARG A 260 1.94 13.47 26.11
CA ARG A 260 3.03 13.94 25.22
C ARG A 260 2.98 13.30 23.83
N CYS A 261 1.81 13.31 23.19
CA CYS A 261 1.59 12.76 21.85
C CYS A 261 1.35 13.91 20.86
N THR A 262 1.94 13.85 19.65
CA THR A 262 1.66 14.82 18.57
C THR A 262 0.45 14.45 17.74
N HIS A 263 0.25 13.16 17.47
CA HIS A 263 -0.85 12.66 16.66
C HIS A 263 -1.43 11.39 17.29
N LEU A 264 -2.73 11.42 17.61
CA LEU A 264 -3.51 10.21 17.88
C LEU A 264 -4.34 9.91 16.64
N ASN A 265 -3.82 9.06 15.76
CA ASN A 265 -4.55 8.62 14.58
C ASN A 265 -5.21 7.27 14.87
N ILE A 266 -6.53 7.26 14.97
CA ILE A 266 -7.31 6.02 14.95
C ILE A 266 -7.36 5.57 13.50
N TRP A 267 -6.58 4.55 13.15
CA TRP A 267 -6.53 4.00 11.81
C TRP A 267 -7.52 2.84 11.68
N VAL A 268 -8.51 3.01 10.82
CA VAL A 268 -9.26 1.88 10.24
C VAL A 268 -8.76 1.72 8.82
N GLU A 269 -7.90 0.73 8.60
CA GLU A 269 -7.38 0.42 7.28
C GLU A 269 -8.48 -0.16 6.36
N LEU A 270 -8.69 0.45 5.18
CA LEU A 270 -8.24 -0.06 3.85
C LEU A 270 -8.89 0.69 2.66
N PHE A 271 -8.00 1.09 1.73
CA PHE A 271 -8.05 1.33 0.27
C PHE A 271 -9.27 1.93 -0.47
N TRP A 272 -8.93 2.93 -1.28
CA TRP A 272 -9.76 3.68 -2.23
C TRP A 272 -10.14 2.82 -3.44
N ASN A 273 -11.44 2.57 -3.65
CA ASN A 273 -11.98 2.48 -5.01
C ASN A 273 -13.46 2.87 -5.08
N SER A 274 -13.82 3.57 -6.15
CA SER A 274 -15.13 4.19 -6.37
C SER A 274 -16.22 3.14 -6.60
N ALA A 275 -16.90 2.70 -5.54
CA ALA A 275 -18.10 1.87 -5.65
C ALA A 275 -19.36 2.74 -5.53
N LYS A 276 -20.25 2.61 -6.54
CA LYS A 276 -21.54 3.32 -6.64
C LYS A 276 -22.31 3.28 -5.32
N GLN A 277 -22.54 4.46 -4.74
CA GLN A 277 -23.41 4.64 -3.58
C GLN A 277 -24.84 4.21 -3.92
N SER A 278 -25.29 3.11 -3.34
CA SER A 278 -26.72 2.84 -3.24
C SER A 278 -27.09 2.45 -1.80
N THR A 279 -27.94 3.32 -1.23
CA THR A 279 -28.98 3.01 -0.23
C THR A 279 -28.60 2.13 0.98
N CYS A 280 -27.93 2.72 1.99
CA CYS A 280 -27.90 2.12 3.32
C CYS A 280 -28.87 2.83 4.28
N ASN A 281 -29.92 2.15 4.76
CA ASN A 281 -30.99 2.70 5.61
C ASN A 281 -30.58 2.76 7.11
N THR A 282 -30.89 3.84 7.83
CA THR A 282 -30.41 4.16 9.19
C THR A 282 -30.62 3.13 10.31
N PRO A 283 -31.75 2.40 10.43
CA PRO A 283 -31.94 1.44 11.54
C PRO A 283 -31.06 0.19 11.40
N LYS A 284 -30.88 -0.33 10.18
CA LYS A 284 -29.95 -1.45 9.90
C LYS A 284 -28.50 -1.10 10.27
N ARG A 285 -28.14 0.20 10.31
CA ARG A 285 -26.78 0.66 10.67
C ARG A 285 -26.46 0.46 12.16
N LYS A 286 -27.38 0.79 13.07
CA LYS A 286 -27.15 0.64 14.53
C LYS A 286 -27.00 -0.82 14.93
N GLU A 287 -27.80 -1.69 14.33
CA GLU A 287 -27.79 -3.12 14.61
C GLU A 287 -26.50 -3.78 14.10
N LYS A 288 -26.04 -3.39 12.90
CA LYS A 288 -24.79 -3.89 12.30
C LYS A 288 -23.53 -3.34 12.97
N LEU A 289 -23.54 -2.08 13.44
CA LEU A 289 -22.45 -1.56 14.31
C LEU A 289 -22.39 -2.29 15.65
N LYS A 290 -23.55 -2.56 16.28
CA LYS A 290 -23.61 -3.33 17.53
C LYS A 290 -23.08 -4.75 17.32
N SER A 291 -23.45 -5.43 16.24
CA SER A 291 -22.96 -6.79 15.98
C SER A 291 -21.44 -6.84 15.73
N HIS A 292 -20.88 -5.82 15.08
CA HIS A 292 -19.45 -5.75 14.82
C HIS A 292 -18.66 -5.38 16.09
N HIS A 293 -18.98 -4.27 16.77
CA HIS A 293 -18.09 -3.69 17.80
C HIS A 293 -18.08 -4.39 19.16
N LEU A 294 -19.00 -5.31 19.45
CA LEU A 294 -19.16 -5.83 20.81
C LEU A 294 -18.08 -6.83 21.26
N ARG A 295 -17.20 -7.34 20.38
CA ARG A 295 -16.08 -8.26 20.74
C ARG A 295 -14.88 -8.23 19.75
N ILE A 296 -14.52 -7.08 19.19
CA ILE A 296 -13.43 -7.06 18.19
C ILE A 296 -12.06 -7.07 18.89
N PRO A 297 -11.12 -7.96 18.48
CA PRO A 297 -9.73 -7.83 18.87
C PRO A 297 -9.14 -6.48 18.41
N ILE A 298 -8.40 -5.80 19.30
CA ILE A 298 -7.70 -4.55 18.96
C ILE A 298 -6.21 -4.83 18.80
N SER A 299 -5.58 -4.22 17.79
CA SER A 299 -4.13 -4.17 17.68
C SER A 299 -3.62 -2.78 18.09
N VAL A 300 -2.53 -2.73 18.84
CA VAL A 300 -1.93 -1.49 19.35
C VAL A 300 -0.44 -1.47 19.08
N SER A 301 0.04 -0.37 18.52
CA SER A 301 1.46 -0.06 18.33
C SER A 301 1.77 1.25 19.02
N ALA A 302 2.85 1.28 19.81
CA ALA A 302 3.28 2.48 20.52
C ALA A 302 4.82 2.61 20.47
N VAL A 303 5.32 3.78 20.06
CA VAL A 303 6.75 4.10 19.92
C VAL A 303 7.05 5.42 20.63
N GLY A 304 8.11 5.48 21.45
CA GLY A 304 8.55 6.69 22.18
C GLY A 304 8.30 6.64 23.70
N PRO A 305 8.09 7.79 24.38
CA PRO A 305 7.89 7.88 25.84
C PRO A 305 6.47 7.43 26.23
N ILE A 306 6.28 6.12 26.29
CA ILE A 306 4.95 5.47 26.37
C ILE A 306 4.54 5.05 27.80
N GLU A 307 5.13 5.66 28.84
CA GLU A 307 4.82 5.33 30.25
C GLU A 307 3.35 5.58 30.61
N GLN A 308 2.72 6.57 29.97
CA GLN A 308 1.31 6.90 30.22
C GLN A 308 0.32 6.09 29.38
N VAL A 309 0.81 5.21 28.49
CA VAL A 309 -0.06 4.40 27.63
C VAL A 309 -0.73 3.32 28.48
N PRO A 310 -2.08 3.27 28.53
CA PRO A 310 -2.79 2.28 29.33
C PRO A 310 -2.43 0.84 28.95
N ASP A 311 -2.51 -0.08 29.89
CA ASP A 311 -2.32 -1.52 29.61
C ASP A 311 -3.33 -2.03 28.58
N TYR A 312 -2.93 -3.04 27.79
CA TYR A 312 -3.81 -3.65 26.79
C TYR A 312 -5.17 -4.06 27.34
N ASN A 313 -5.20 -4.65 28.53
CA ASN A 313 -6.45 -5.05 29.18
C ASN A 313 -7.37 -3.85 29.45
N ARG A 314 -6.80 -2.71 29.83
CA ARG A 314 -7.56 -1.48 30.05
C ARG A 314 -8.09 -0.93 28.73
N MET A 315 -7.27 -0.87 27.68
CA MET A 315 -7.68 -0.45 26.35
C MET A 315 -8.78 -1.36 25.78
N ARG A 316 -8.61 -2.68 25.90
CA ARG A 316 -9.60 -3.68 25.49
C ARG A 316 -10.90 -3.57 26.29
N SER A 317 -10.81 -3.34 27.61
CA SER A 317 -12.00 -3.18 28.47
C SER A 317 -12.79 -1.91 28.12
N ALA A 318 -12.11 -0.85 27.67
CA ALA A 318 -12.74 0.39 27.24
C ALA A 318 -13.52 0.25 25.91
N MET A 319 -13.27 -0.82 25.14
CA MET A 319 -14.06 -1.12 23.94
C MET A 319 -15.46 -1.66 24.26
N TYR A 320 -15.74 -1.99 25.52
CA TYR A 320 -17.07 -2.39 25.98
C TYR A 320 -17.79 -1.21 26.61
N TRP A 321 -19.00 -0.91 26.12
CA TRP A 321 -19.89 0.03 26.80
C TRP A 321 -20.71 -0.71 27.85
N LEU A 322 -20.50 -0.38 29.12
CA LEU A 322 -21.30 -0.88 30.24
C LEU A 322 -22.66 -0.18 30.39
N ARG A 323 -22.93 0.86 29.59
CA ARG A 323 -24.24 1.51 29.49
C ARG A 323 -25.03 0.90 28.34
N PHE A 324 -25.96 0.02 28.67
CA PHE A 324 -27.05 -0.43 27.79
C PHE A 324 -28.34 0.33 28.11
#